data_AF-A0A7Y2XT49-F1
#
_entry.id   AF-A0A7Y2XT49-F1
#
_cell.length_a   1.000
_cell.length_b   1.000
_cell.length_c   1.000
_cell.angle_alpha   90.00
_cell.angle_beta   90.00
_cell.angle_gamma   90.00
#
_symmetry.space_group_name_H-M   'P 1'
#
loop_
_entity.id
_entity.type
_entity.pdbx_description
1 polymer ?
#
loop_
_entity_poly.entity_id
_entity_poly.type
_entity_poly.pdbx_seq_one_letter_code
_entity_poly.pdbx_strand_id
1 'polypeptide(L)'
;MNRKNLTAAVLAGLAGAAGIVGSAQAVNINPDGLGQVLVYPYYTTNGGNFTLLSVVNTSEDAKAVKVRFMEGENTREVLDFNLYMSMFDVWTAAIYDDNGTPTLETQDTSCTVPYLYMMGPQEFLPFALTDGGSTDIARATEGHFEMIEMGTLVDTQEGSATAATHVGGVPADCAQLVAAWTDPDDTVAGDEGYWLQNPFTDMEAPSGGLFGGAAIVNVDNATMVSYDATAINGFATDVFADDI
;
A
#
# COMPACT_ATOMS: atom_id res chain seq x y z
N MET A 1 26.10 74.30 -11.54
CA MET A 1 27.16 73.82 -10.64
C MET A 1 26.56 73.60 -9.25
N ASN A 2 26.70 72.38 -8.73
CA ASN A 2 26.46 71.92 -7.34
C ASN A 2 25.03 71.71 -6.78
N ARG A 3 24.69 70.41 -6.69
CA ARG A 3 24.14 69.64 -5.53
C ARG A 3 22.80 70.07 -4.91
N LYS A 4 21.82 69.16 -4.88
CA LYS A 4 21.54 68.28 -3.71
C LYS A 4 20.45 67.22 -4.01
N ASN A 5 20.70 66.03 -3.49
CA ASN A 5 19.87 64.83 -3.49
C ASN A 5 18.69 64.93 -2.49
N LEU A 6 17.84 63.88 -2.55
CA LEU A 6 16.97 63.29 -1.50
C LEU A 6 15.50 63.76 -1.52
N THR A 7 14.46 62.93 -1.52
CA THR A 7 14.29 61.46 -1.44
C THR A 7 12.84 61.12 -1.80
N ALA A 8 12.69 59.96 -2.45
CA ALA A 8 11.57 59.01 -2.55
C ALA A 8 10.15 59.36 -2.09
N ALA A 9 9.19 58.98 -2.93
CA ALA A 9 8.05 58.17 -2.50
C ALA A 9 7.57 57.25 -3.64
N VAL A 10 7.77 55.95 -3.41
CA VAL A 10 6.92 54.81 -3.79
C VAL A 10 6.61 54.63 -5.29
N LEU A 11 7.44 53.80 -5.94
CA LEU A 11 7.12 53.15 -7.21
C LEU A 11 6.29 51.88 -6.95
N ALA A 12 5.08 51.92 -7.50
CA ALA A 12 4.40 50.84 -8.21
C ALA A 12 4.49 49.41 -7.64
N GLY A 13 3.39 49.00 -7.01
CA GLY A 13 2.94 47.61 -7.15
C GLY A 13 2.63 47.28 -8.61
N LEU A 14 2.57 45.97 -8.88
CA LEU A 14 2.31 45.30 -10.17
C LEU A 14 3.56 44.94 -10.98
N ALA A 15 4.29 43.91 -10.54
CA ALA A 15 4.96 42.96 -11.42
C ALA A 15 5.24 41.68 -10.62
N GLY A 16 4.59 40.56 -10.97
CA GLY A 16 4.87 39.28 -10.32
C GLY A 16 3.77 38.22 -10.35
N ALA A 17 2.65 38.42 -11.06
CA ALA A 17 1.82 37.30 -11.49
C ALA A 17 2.43 36.66 -12.74
N ALA A 18 3.64 36.12 -12.61
CA ALA A 18 4.22 35.20 -13.58
C ALA A 18 3.86 33.80 -13.09
N GLY A 19 3.23 33.02 -13.97
CA GLY A 19 2.48 31.83 -13.61
C GLY A 19 3.28 30.82 -12.80
N ILE A 20 2.74 30.49 -11.62
CA ILE A 20 2.79 29.11 -11.15
C ILE A 20 1.75 28.39 -12.01
N VAL A 21 2.18 27.98 -13.21
CA VAL A 21 1.54 26.84 -13.87
C VAL A 21 1.84 25.68 -12.93
N GLY A 22 0.92 25.38 -12.03
CA GLY A 22 0.93 24.08 -11.37
C GLY A 22 0.92 23.08 -12.51
N SER A 23 2.02 22.34 -12.69
CA SER A 23 2.00 21.14 -13.50
C SER A 23 0.85 20.32 -12.97
N ALA A 24 -0.25 20.21 -13.73
CA ALA A 24 -1.26 19.21 -13.45
C ALA A 24 -0.53 17.88 -13.59
N GLN A 25 -0.15 17.27 -12.46
CA GLN A 25 0.41 15.94 -12.45
C GLN A 25 -0.74 15.02 -12.86
N ALA A 26 -0.60 14.44 -14.05
CA ALA A 26 -1.65 13.61 -14.60
C ALA A 26 -1.50 12.21 -14.00
N VAL A 27 -2.43 11.87 -13.11
CA VAL A 27 -2.68 10.47 -12.76
C VAL A 27 -3.05 9.75 -14.06
N ASN A 28 -2.29 8.72 -14.43
CA ASN A 28 -2.55 7.99 -15.67
C ASN A 28 -2.52 6.48 -15.43
N ILE A 29 -3.44 5.80 -16.12
CA ILE A 29 -3.37 4.34 -16.24
C ILE A 29 -2.13 4.01 -17.08
N ASN A 30 -1.29 3.12 -16.59
CA ASN A 30 -0.12 2.66 -17.33
C ASN A 30 -0.51 1.46 -18.21
N PRO A 31 -0.45 1.57 -19.55
CA PRO A 31 -0.73 0.44 -20.43
C PRO A 31 0.28 -0.71 -20.28
N ASP A 32 1.47 -0.45 -19.75
CA ASP A 32 2.50 -1.46 -19.50
C ASP A 32 2.30 -2.22 -18.18
N GLY A 33 1.25 -1.89 -17.40
CA GLY A 33 0.89 -2.59 -16.17
C GLY A 33 1.75 -2.26 -14.94
N LEU A 34 2.68 -1.32 -15.05
CA LEU A 34 3.53 -0.87 -13.94
C LEU A 34 2.96 0.39 -13.28
N GLY A 35 2.82 0.39 -11.96
CA GLY A 35 2.17 1.46 -11.22
C GLY A 35 2.80 1.73 -9.86
N GLN A 36 2.40 2.86 -9.27
CA GLN A 36 2.47 3.09 -7.82
C GLN A 36 1.23 2.49 -7.13
N VAL A 37 0.09 2.46 -7.84
CA VAL A 37 -1.16 1.83 -7.34
C VAL A 37 -1.60 0.74 -8.29
N LEU A 38 -2.02 -0.39 -7.73
CA LEU A 38 -2.64 -1.49 -8.43
C LEU A 38 -4.07 -1.68 -7.92
N VAL A 39 -5.04 -1.58 -8.83
CA VAL A 39 -6.45 -1.86 -8.52
C VAL A 39 -6.84 -3.22 -9.10
N TYR A 40 -7.26 -4.12 -8.22
CA TYR A 40 -7.76 -5.44 -8.57
C TYR A 40 -9.29 -5.42 -8.51
N PRO A 41 -9.97 -5.47 -9.66
CA PRO A 41 -11.38 -5.11 -9.72
C PRO A 41 -12.33 -6.11 -9.05
N TYR A 42 -11.89 -7.36 -8.81
CA TYR A 42 -12.81 -8.37 -8.29
C TYR A 42 -12.14 -9.57 -7.60
N TYR A 43 -12.43 -9.78 -6.33
CA TYR A 43 -12.21 -11.08 -5.69
C TYR A 43 -13.55 -11.71 -5.31
N THR A 44 -13.56 -13.03 -5.15
CA THR A 44 -14.70 -13.73 -4.55
C THR A 44 -14.29 -15.07 -3.93
N THR A 45 -15.00 -15.45 -2.87
CA THR A 45 -14.98 -16.78 -2.25
C THR A 45 -16.30 -17.55 -2.49
N ASN A 46 -17.28 -16.91 -3.13
CA ASN A 46 -18.61 -17.47 -3.35
C ASN A 46 -18.57 -18.74 -4.22
N GLY A 47 -19.42 -19.72 -3.90
CA GLY A 47 -19.59 -20.92 -4.72
C GLY A 47 -18.37 -21.84 -4.74
N GLY A 48 -17.53 -21.81 -3.70
CA GLY A 48 -16.30 -22.61 -3.62
C GLY A 48 -15.16 -22.04 -4.47
N ASN A 49 -15.23 -20.76 -4.81
CA ASN A 49 -14.15 -20.08 -5.51
C ASN A 49 -13.01 -19.76 -4.54
N PHE A 50 -11.79 -19.82 -5.07
CA PHE A 50 -10.58 -19.28 -4.48
C PHE A 50 -10.17 -18.09 -5.33
N THR A 51 -9.75 -16.99 -4.71
CA THR A 51 -9.06 -15.91 -5.43
C THR A 51 -7.58 -15.99 -5.11
N LEU A 52 -6.77 -16.31 -6.10
CA LEU A 52 -5.31 -16.25 -6.03
C LEU A 52 -4.86 -14.87 -6.49
N LEU A 53 -3.88 -14.28 -5.81
CA LEU A 53 -3.37 -12.95 -6.14
C LEU A 53 -1.84 -12.92 -6.05
N SER A 54 -1.25 -12.02 -6.84
CA SER A 54 0.18 -11.79 -6.86
C SER A 54 0.50 -10.33 -7.15
N VAL A 55 1.53 -9.83 -6.50
CA VAL A 55 2.19 -8.55 -6.82
C VAL A 55 3.67 -8.78 -6.97
N VAL A 56 4.27 -8.03 -7.89
CA VAL A 56 5.67 -8.07 -8.25
C VAL A 56 6.23 -6.68 -8.05
N ASN A 57 7.32 -6.57 -7.29
CA ASN A 57 8.19 -5.42 -7.34
C ASN A 57 9.18 -5.62 -8.48
N THR A 58 9.11 -4.83 -9.55
CA THR A 58 10.03 -4.96 -10.69
C THR A 58 11.23 -4.03 -10.60
N SER A 59 11.42 -3.29 -9.50
CA SER A 59 12.53 -2.34 -9.35
C SER A 59 13.72 -2.93 -8.58
N GLU A 60 14.82 -2.19 -8.60
CA GLU A 60 16.04 -2.48 -7.85
C GLU A 60 15.98 -2.03 -6.39
N ASP A 61 14.86 -1.44 -5.96
CA ASP A 61 14.66 -0.87 -4.63
C ASP A 61 13.62 -1.68 -3.85
N ALA A 62 13.74 -1.73 -2.53
CA ALA A 62 12.71 -2.30 -1.67
C ALA A 62 11.47 -1.39 -1.59
N LYS A 63 10.29 -1.98 -1.42
CA LYS A 63 9.00 -1.28 -1.47
C LYS A 63 8.19 -1.51 -0.21
N ALA A 64 7.58 -0.45 0.28
CA ALA A 64 6.53 -0.50 1.30
C ALA A 64 5.18 -0.32 0.60
N VAL A 65 4.26 -1.26 0.82
CA VAL A 65 2.99 -1.36 0.09
C VAL A 65 1.84 -1.53 1.07
N LYS A 66 0.83 -0.66 1.02
CA LYS A 66 -0.43 -0.81 1.72
C LYS A 66 -1.33 -1.75 0.92
N VAL A 67 -1.81 -2.83 1.54
CA VAL A 67 -2.76 -3.77 0.94
C VAL A 67 -4.12 -3.59 1.61
N ARG A 68 -5.20 -3.42 0.82
CA ARG A 68 -6.54 -3.14 1.35
C ARG A 68 -7.61 -3.94 0.60
N PHE A 69 -8.45 -4.64 1.35
CA PHE A 69 -9.59 -5.42 0.83
C PHE A 69 -10.89 -4.71 1.18
N MET A 70 -11.73 -4.51 0.17
CA MET A 70 -13.01 -3.84 0.27
C MET A 70 -14.15 -4.81 -0.03
N GLU A 71 -15.24 -4.74 0.73
CA GLU A 71 -16.44 -5.56 0.49
C GLU A 71 -17.36 -4.99 -0.62
N GLY A 72 -18.24 -5.83 -1.16
CA GLY A 72 -19.00 -5.55 -2.38
C GLY A 72 -20.28 -4.71 -2.23
N GLU A 73 -20.80 -4.46 -1.02
CA GLU A 73 -22.05 -3.72 -0.79
C GLU A 73 -21.81 -2.20 -0.77
N ASN A 74 -20.91 -1.70 0.08
CA ASN A 74 -20.67 -0.26 0.26
C ASN A 74 -19.16 0.11 0.28
N THR A 75 -18.28 -0.76 -0.19
CA THR A 75 -16.82 -0.52 -0.24
C THR A 75 -16.24 -0.21 1.15
N ARG A 76 -16.61 -1.01 2.15
CA ARG A 76 -15.98 -0.97 3.47
C ARG A 76 -14.73 -1.85 3.52
N GLU A 77 -13.73 -1.36 4.23
CA GLU A 77 -12.51 -2.11 4.46
C GLU A 77 -12.79 -3.27 5.41
N VAL A 78 -12.37 -4.47 5.01
CA VAL A 78 -12.59 -5.72 5.75
C VAL A 78 -11.28 -6.42 6.12
N LEU A 79 -10.18 -6.02 5.48
CA LEU A 79 -8.83 -6.38 5.87
C LEU A 79 -7.85 -5.36 5.27
N ASP A 80 -6.87 -4.93 6.05
CA ASP A 80 -5.73 -4.17 5.56
C ASP A 80 -4.45 -4.59 6.31
N PHE A 81 -3.31 -4.44 5.66
CA PHE A 81 -1.99 -4.62 6.26
C PHE A 81 -0.92 -3.97 5.39
N ASN A 82 0.28 -3.83 5.96
CA ASN A 82 1.44 -3.33 5.24
C ASN A 82 2.30 -4.51 4.78
N LEU A 83 2.73 -4.49 3.52
CA LEU A 83 3.59 -5.46 2.86
C LEU A 83 4.92 -4.81 2.49
N TYR A 84 6.03 -5.48 2.76
CA TYR A 84 7.37 -5.00 2.47
C TYR A 84 8.07 -5.98 1.55
N MET A 85 8.38 -5.51 0.35
CA MET A 85 8.91 -6.32 -0.74
C MET A 85 10.37 -5.95 -1.00
N SER A 86 11.25 -6.95 -1.09
CA SER A 86 12.64 -6.69 -1.51
C SER A 86 12.71 -6.31 -2.99
N MET A 87 13.90 -5.93 -3.47
CA MET A 87 14.13 -5.76 -4.92
C MET A 87 13.74 -7.03 -5.69
N PHE A 88 13.10 -6.87 -6.85
CA PHE A 88 12.69 -7.98 -7.73
C PHE A 88 11.89 -9.10 -7.06
N ASP A 89 11.11 -8.76 -6.03
CA ASP A 89 10.36 -9.70 -5.21
C ASP A 89 8.96 -9.97 -5.79
N VAL A 90 8.40 -11.12 -5.45
CA VAL A 90 7.03 -11.51 -5.81
C VAL A 90 6.35 -11.97 -4.53
N TRP A 91 5.25 -11.30 -4.18
CA TRP A 91 4.40 -11.72 -3.07
C TRP A 91 3.12 -12.36 -3.59
N THR A 92 2.71 -13.47 -2.99
CA THR A 92 1.51 -14.22 -3.38
C THR A 92 0.61 -14.56 -2.20
N ALA A 93 -0.70 -14.62 -2.44
CA ALA A 93 -1.67 -15.07 -1.45
C ALA A 93 -2.91 -15.71 -2.11
N ALA A 94 -3.72 -16.34 -1.28
CA ALA A 94 -5.03 -16.87 -1.64
C ALA A 94 -6.10 -16.34 -0.69
N ILE A 95 -7.29 -16.07 -1.23
CA ILE A 95 -8.50 -15.79 -0.47
C ILE A 95 -9.46 -16.95 -0.71
N TYR A 96 -9.98 -17.52 0.36
CA TYR A 96 -10.92 -18.64 0.32
C TYR A 96 -12.00 -18.51 1.38
N ASP A 97 -13.07 -19.27 1.22
CA ASP A 97 -14.13 -19.37 2.23
C ASP A 97 -13.72 -20.36 3.34
N ASP A 98 -13.66 -19.89 4.58
CA ASP A 98 -13.60 -20.75 5.76
C ASP A 98 -14.92 -20.64 6.54
N ASN A 99 -15.81 -21.61 6.35
CA ASN A 99 -17.12 -21.68 7.01
C ASN A 99 -17.96 -20.39 6.89
N GLY A 100 -17.96 -19.75 5.71
CA GLY A 100 -18.69 -18.50 5.46
C GLY A 100 -17.89 -17.23 5.76
N THR A 101 -16.66 -17.35 6.25
CA THR A 101 -15.75 -16.23 6.50
C THR A 101 -14.63 -16.22 5.45
N PRO A 102 -14.55 -15.18 4.60
CA PRO A 102 -13.43 -14.97 3.71
C PRO A 102 -12.13 -14.85 4.50
N THR A 103 -11.12 -15.62 4.09
CA THR A 103 -9.86 -15.75 4.81
C THR A 103 -8.71 -15.64 3.82
N LEU A 104 -7.73 -14.80 4.15
CA LEU A 104 -6.47 -14.65 3.42
C LEU A 104 -5.44 -15.62 3.98
N GLU A 105 -4.73 -16.33 3.11
CA GLU A 105 -3.57 -17.12 3.48
C GLU A 105 -2.41 -16.84 2.51
N THR A 106 -1.21 -16.73 3.06
CA THR A 106 0.03 -16.62 2.29
C THR A 106 1.06 -17.60 2.83
N GLN A 107 1.80 -18.24 1.92
CA GLN A 107 3.01 -19.00 2.24
C GLN A 107 4.27 -18.22 1.85
N ASP A 108 4.10 -16.97 1.47
CA ASP A 108 5.18 -16.08 1.07
C ASP A 108 5.86 -15.49 2.31
N THR A 109 7.17 -15.36 2.25
CA THR A 109 7.99 -14.96 3.40
C THR A 109 8.20 -13.46 3.51
N SER A 110 7.85 -12.66 2.48
CA SER A 110 7.98 -11.20 2.52
C SER A 110 7.30 -10.63 3.76
N CYS A 111 7.91 -9.62 4.37
CA CYS A 111 7.41 -9.11 5.64
C CYS A 111 6.04 -8.48 5.44
N THR A 112 5.12 -8.84 6.32
CA THR A 112 3.84 -8.18 6.49
C THR A 112 3.76 -7.64 7.90
N VAL A 113 2.97 -6.58 8.11
CA VAL A 113 2.67 -6.04 9.43
C VAL A 113 1.15 -6.02 9.59
N PRO A 114 0.58 -6.89 10.44
CA PRO A 114 1.24 -7.95 11.23
C PRO A 114 1.86 -9.08 10.38
N TYR A 115 2.80 -9.87 10.91
CA TYR A 115 3.56 -10.86 10.13
C TYR A 115 2.78 -12.15 9.85
N LEU A 116 1.97 -12.12 8.79
CA LEU A 116 0.99 -13.15 8.45
C LEU A 116 1.59 -14.54 8.22
N TYR A 117 2.75 -14.64 7.57
CA TYR A 117 3.42 -15.93 7.30
C TYR A 117 3.62 -16.79 8.55
N MET A 118 3.92 -16.15 9.69
CA MET A 118 4.13 -16.83 10.97
C MET A 118 2.85 -16.97 11.81
N MET A 119 1.82 -16.19 11.49
CA MET A 119 0.54 -16.19 12.22
C MET A 119 -0.49 -17.16 11.63
N GLY A 120 -0.35 -17.52 10.35
CA GLY A 120 -1.27 -18.40 9.64
C GLY A 120 -2.37 -17.61 8.91
N PRO A 121 -3.49 -18.27 8.56
CA PRO A 121 -4.59 -17.63 7.86
C PRO A 121 -5.19 -16.45 8.64
N GLN A 122 -5.54 -15.39 7.93
CA GLN A 122 -6.11 -14.15 8.45
C GLN A 122 -7.55 -13.97 7.95
N GLU A 123 -8.50 -14.04 8.86
CA GLU A 123 -9.91 -13.80 8.58
C GLU A 123 -10.17 -12.33 8.21
N PHE A 124 -11.16 -12.10 7.34
CA PHE A 124 -11.72 -10.77 7.11
C PHE A 124 -12.64 -10.39 8.27
N LEU A 125 -12.62 -9.12 8.67
CA LEU A 125 -13.24 -8.64 9.90
C LEU A 125 -14.36 -7.61 9.61
N PRO A 126 -15.51 -7.69 10.30
CA PRO A 126 -16.67 -6.86 9.99
C PRO A 126 -16.66 -5.49 10.69
N PHE A 127 -15.51 -5.01 11.18
CA PHE A 127 -15.44 -3.83 12.07
C PHE A 127 -15.95 -2.55 11.41
N ALA A 128 -15.77 -2.39 10.09
CA ALA A 128 -16.23 -1.23 9.34
C ALA A 128 -17.67 -1.36 8.83
N LEU A 129 -18.36 -2.49 9.04
CA LEU A 129 -19.70 -2.78 8.50
C LEU A 129 -20.83 -2.13 9.32
N THR A 130 -20.58 -0.97 9.91
CA THR A 130 -21.53 -0.19 10.71
C THR A 130 -22.08 1.01 9.94
N ASP A 131 -22.31 0.82 8.64
CA ASP A 131 -22.54 1.88 7.66
C ASP A 131 -24.00 1.99 7.18
N GLY A 132 -24.91 1.32 7.89
CA GLY A 132 -26.34 1.29 7.57
C GLY A 132 -26.74 0.16 6.60
N GLY A 133 -25.77 -0.60 6.09
CA GLY A 133 -26.00 -1.87 5.38
C GLY A 133 -26.10 -3.08 6.32
N SER A 134 -25.97 -4.28 5.76
CA SER A 134 -25.83 -5.49 6.57
C SER A 134 -24.54 -5.46 7.40
N THR A 135 -24.56 -5.91 8.66
CA THR A 135 -23.35 -6.05 9.49
C THR A 135 -22.69 -7.43 9.33
N ASP A 136 -23.22 -8.26 8.43
CA ASP A 136 -22.79 -9.66 8.23
C ASP A 136 -21.50 -9.72 7.40
N ILE A 137 -20.56 -10.58 7.81
CA ILE A 137 -19.30 -10.82 7.09
C ILE A 137 -19.53 -11.41 5.70
N ALA A 138 -20.72 -11.94 5.41
CA ALA A 138 -21.12 -12.38 4.08
C ALA A 138 -20.96 -11.29 3.00
N ARG A 139 -21.00 -9.99 3.37
CA ARG A 139 -20.69 -8.87 2.47
C ARG A 139 -19.29 -8.95 1.86
N ALA A 140 -18.36 -9.52 2.62
CA ALA A 140 -16.96 -9.64 2.26
C ALA A 140 -16.65 -10.87 1.40
N THR A 141 -17.65 -11.69 1.05
CA THR A 141 -17.46 -12.87 0.16
C THR A 141 -17.14 -12.49 -1.29
N GLU A 142 -17.31 -11.21 -1.63
CA GLU A 142 -16.83 -10.62 -2.86
C GLU A 142 -16.54 -9.12 -2.67
N GLY A 143 -15.76 -8.56 -3.59
CA GLY A 143 -15.42 -7.15 -3.57
C GLY A 143 -14.22 -6.85 -4.44
N HIS A 144 -13.45 -5.82 -4.11
CA HIS A 144 -12.22 -5.45 -4.82
C HIS A 144 -11.09 -5.22 -3.81
N PHE A 145 -9.86 -5.16 -4.29
CA PHE A 145 -8.73 -4.85 -3.44
C PHE A 145 -7.72 -3.97 -4.17
N GLU A 146 -6.93 -3.26 -3.39
CA GLU A 146 -5.92 -2.33 -3.88
C GLU A 146 -4.59 -2.57 -3.18
N MET A 147 -3.52 -2.31 -3.92
CA MET A 147 -2.16 -2.30 -3.42
C MET A 147 -1.53 -0.96 -3.79
N ILE A 148 -1.13 -0.19 -2.79
CA ILE A 148 -0.68 1.19 -2.91
C ILE A 148 0.75 1.26 -2.39
N GLU A 149 1.70 1.66 -3.23
CA GLU A 149 3.07 1.94 -2.80
C GLU A 149 3.06 3.14 -1.84
N MET A 150 3.37 2.88 -0.56
CA MET A 150 3.53 3.91 0.46
C MET A 150 4.83 4.68 0.25
N GLY A 151 5.86 3.97 -0.21
CA GLY A 151 7.15 4.57 -0.57
C GLY A 151 8.21 3.54 -0.95
N THR A 152 9.34 4.08 -1.39
CA THR A 152 10.58 3.32 -1.62
C THR A 152 11.35 3.26 -0.31
N LEU A 153 11.66 2.05 0.16
CA LEU A 153 12.44 1.87 1.37
C LEU A 153 13.93 2.16 1.13
N VAL A 154 14.54 2.87 2.07
CA VAL A 154 15.97 3.19 2.09
C VAL A 154 16.58 2.91 3.47
N ASP A 155 17.91 2.91 3.57
CA ASP A 155 18.63 2.66 4.84
C ASP A 155 19.28 3.96 5.36
N THR A 156 18.47 4.99 5.60
CA THR A 156 18.96 6.31 6.05
C THR A 156 19.23 6.37 7.55
N GLN A 157 18.46 5.64 8.35
CA GLN A 157 18.50 5.71 9.81
C GLN A 157 18.39 4.33 10.48
N GLU A 158 17.33 3.57 10.22
CA GLU A 158 17.01 2.34 10.97
C GLU A 158 17.30 1.06 10.19
N GLY A 159 17.60 1.15 8.89
CA GLY A 159 17.93 0.01 8.04
C GLY A 159 16.70 -0.74 7.52
N SER A 160 15.59 -0.04 7.26
CA SER A 160 14.31 -0.65 6.88
C SER A 160 14.36 -1.39 5.53
N ALA A 161 15.13 -0.91 4.55
CA ALA A 161 15.31 -1.61 3.28
C ALA A 161 16.10 -2.91 3.46
N THR A 162 17.15 -2.86 4.28
CA THR A 162 17.91 -4.06 4.68
C THR A 162 17.00 -5.08 5.40
N ALA A 163 16.16 -4.64 6.34
CA ALA A 163 15.24 -5.49 7.07
C ALA A 163 14.25 -6.24 6.15
N ALA A 164 13.72 -5.56 5.12
CA ALA A 164 12.85 -6.15 4.11
C ALA A 164 13.57 -7.05 3.09
N THR A 165 14.91 -7.00 3.02
CA THR A 165 15.67 -7.71 1.98
C THR A 165 15.83 -9.19 2.31
N HIS A 166 15.49 -10.06 1.34
CA HIS A 166 15.65 -11.50 1.47
C HIS A 166 17.12 -11.93 1.58
N VAL A 167 17.45 -12.63 2.67
CA VAL A 167 18.75 -13.29 2.91
C VAL A 167 18.49 -14.77 3.18
N GLY A 168 18.84 -15.63 2.22
CA GLY A 168 18.61 -17.07 2.35
C GLY A 168 17.14 -17.48 2.23
N GLY A 169 16.32 -16.71 1.51
CA GLY A 169 14.93 -17.03 1.21
C GLY A 169 13.91 -16.53 2.24
N VAL A 170 14.34 -15.73 3.22
CA VAL A 170 13.46 -14.98 4.14
C VAL A 170 14.02 -13.56 4.31
N PRO A 171 13.20 -12.54 4.58
CA PRO A 171 13.71 -11.20 4.88
C PRO A 171 14.63 -11.17 6.09
N ALA A 172 15.57 -10.22 6.12
CA ALA A 172 16.60 -10.15 7.15
C ALA A 172 16.04 -9.91 8.56
N ASP A 173 15.01 -9.06 8.69
CA ASP A 173 14.42 -8.73 10.01
C ASP A 173 12.97 -8.21 9.92
N CYS A 174 11.98 -9.10 9.73
CA CYS A 174 10.57 -8.70 9.79
C CYS A 174 10.13 -8.21 11.17
N ALA A 175 10.82 -8.62 12.24
CA ALA A 175 10.46 -8.20 13.59
C ALA A 175 10.73 -6.70 13.80
N GLN A 176 11.80 -6.17 13.20
CA GLN A 176 12.06 -4.73 13.14
C GLN A 176 10.88 -3.96 12.51
N LEU A 177 10.39 -4.42 11.35
CA LEU A 177 9.32 -3.72 10.63
C LEU A 177 7.98 -3.79 11.38
N VAL A 178 7.71 -4.89 12.10
CA VAL A 178 6.56 -4.96 13.01
C VAL A 178 6.73 -4.01 14.19
N ALA A 179 7.91 -3.98 14.81
CA ALA A 179 8.20 -3.08 15.93
C ALA A 179 8.11 -1.61 15.53
N ALA A 180 8.42 -1.26 14.28
CA ALA A 180 8.29 0.09 13.73
C ALA A 180 6.85 0.65 13.79
N TRP A 181 5.86 -0.24 13.78
CA TRP A 181 4.42 0.03 13.86
C TRP A 181 3.80 -0.23 15.22
N THR A 182 4.61 -0.65 16.20
CA THR A 182 4.10 -1.06 17.51
C THR A 182 4.29 0.08 18.50
N ASP A 183 3.24 0.38 19.25
CA ASP A 183 3.31 1.14 20.51
C ASP A 183 3.23 0.13 21.67
N PRO A 184 4.34 -0.14 22.38
CA PRO A 184 4.34 -1.12 23.46
C PRO A 184 3.50 -0.69 24.67
N ASP A 185 3.41 0.61 24.96
CA ASP A 185 2.71 1.17 26.11
C ASP A 185 2.17 2.57 25.78
N ASP A 186 0.86 2.65 25.53
CA ASP A 186 0.13 3.88 25.16
C ASP A 186 0.17 4.99 26.23
N THR A 187 0.80 4.73 27.38
CA THR A 187 1.01 5.69 28.46
C THR A 187 2.43 6.27 28.52
N VAL A 188 3.38 5.73 27.77
CA VAL A 188 4.81 6.13 27.78
C VAL A 188 5.15 6.85 26.48
N ALA A 189 5.29 8.17 26.54
CA ALA A 189 5.70 8.94 25.36
C ALA A 189 7.15 8.62 24.93
N GLY A 190 7.34 8.27 23.66
CA GLY A 190 8.64 8.11 23.01
C GLY A 190 9.18 6.68 22.95
N ASP A 191 8.41 5.67 23.35
CA ASP A 191 8.74 4.26 23.13
C ASP A 191 8.00 3.63 21.93
N GLU A 192 7.23 4.45 21.20
CA GLU A 192 6.53 4.03 19.99
C GLU A 192 7.54 3.65 18.88
N GLY A 193 7.14 2.76 18.00
CA GLY A 193 7.91 2.42 16.81
C GLY A 193 8.24 3.64 15.95
N TYR A 194 9.36 3.58 15.21
CA TYR A 194 9.89 4.75 14.51
C TYR A 194 8.95 5.32 13.43
N TRP A 195 8.05 4.53 12.85
CA TRP A 195 7.04 5.02 11.90
C TRP A 195 5.83 5.66 12.57
N LEU A 196 5.52 5.30 13.82
CA LEU A 196 4.53 6.01 14.63
C LEU A 196 5.04 7.39 15.07
N GLN A 197 6.35 7.53 15.28
CA GLN A 197 6.97 8.81 15.62
C GLN A 197 7.24 9.69 14.39
N ASN A 198 7.77 9.10 13.32
CA ASN A 198 8.06 9.77 12.06
C ASN A 198 7.77 8.82 10.89
N PRO A 199 6.66 9.02 10.17
CA PRO A 199 6.28 8.14 9.07
C PRO A 199 7.30 8.18 7.92
N PHE A 200 8.17 9.18 7.84
CA PHE A 200 9.17 9.33 6.77
C PHE A 200 10.52 8.66 7.06
N THR A 201 10.71 8.08 8.24
CA THR A 201 11.95 7.37 8.56
C THR A 201 12.17 6.24 7.55
N ASP A 202 13.32 6.24 6.87
CA ASP A 202 13.69 5.23 5.88
C ASP A 202 12.73 5.09 4.68
N MET A 203 12.00 6.16 4.35
CA MET A 203 11.04 6.14 3.25
C MET A 203 11.21 7.33 2.30
N GLU A 204 11.43 7.02 1.03
CA GLU A 204 11.40 7.98 -0.08
C GLU A 204 10.07 7.89 -0.83
N ALA A 205 9.81 8.90 -1.67
CA ALA A 205 8.57 8.96 -2.46
C ALA A 205 8.35 7.67 -3.27
N PRO A 206 7.08 7.25 -3.48
CA PRO A 206 6.77 6.11 -4.33
C PRO A 206 7.41 6.26 -5.70
N SER A 207 8.21 5.30 -6.12
CA SER A 207 8.92 5.36 -7.42
C SER A 207 8.22 4.55 -8.51
N GLY A 208 7.14 3.85 -8.18
CA GLY A 208 6.44 2.91 -9.04
C GLY A 208 7.20 1.58 -9.19
N GLY A 209 6.77 0.80 -10.19
CA GLY A 209 7.37 -0.50 -10.50
C GLY A 209 6.60 -1.69 -9.91
N LEU A 210 5.40 -1.47 -9.36
CA LEU A 210 4.52 -2.56 -8.99
C LEU A 210 3.77 -3.06 -10.22
N PHE A 211 3.71 -4.38 -10.38
CA PHE A 211 2.87 -5.09 -11.34
C PHE A 211 2.11 -6.18 -10.60
N GLY A 212 0.91 -6.55 -11.04
CA GLY A 212 0.20 -7.63 -10.38
C GLY A 212 -1.00 -8.14 -11.15
N GLY A 213 -1.56 -9.23 -10.64
CA GLY A 213 -2.69 -9.90 -11.24
C GLY A 213 -3.33 -10.89 -10.27
N ALA A 214 -4.51 -11.36 -10.61
CA ALA A 214 -5.24 -12.33 -9.82
C ALA A 214 -5.99 -13.33 -10.69
N ALA A 215 -6.33 -14.47 -10.10
CA ALA A 215 -7.06 -15.54 -10.74
C ALA A 215 -8.15 -16.09 -9.81
N ILE A 216 -9.37 -16.18 -10.33
CA ILE A 216 -10.50 -16.83 -9.67
C ILE A 216 -10.51 -18.28 -10.14
N VAL A 217 -10.35 -19.20 -9.19
CA VAL A 217 -10.22 -20.64 -9.44
C VAL A 217 -11.35 -21.38 -8.74
N ASN A 218 -11.94 -22.35 -9.43
CA ASN A 218 -12.88 -23.29 -8.83
C ASN A 218 -12.46 -24.70 -9.23
N VAL A 219 -11.98 -25.48 -8.27
CA VAL A 219 -11.43 -26.81 -8.53
C VAL A 219 -12.54 -27.80 -8.89
N ASP A 220 -13.66 -27.76 -8.16
CA ASP A 220 -14.80 -28.66 -8.38
C ASP A 220 -15.45 -28.44 -9.75
N ASN A 221 -15.50 -27.19 -10.21
CA ASN A 221 -16.03 -26.84 -11.53
C ASN A 221 -14.97 -26.83 -12.65
N ALA A 222 -13.69 -27.07 -12.32
CA ALA A 222 -12.56 -27.02 -13.25
C ALA A 222 -12.45 -25.72 -14.06
N THR A 223 -12.69 -24.57 -13.40
CA THR A 223 -12.62 -23.25 -14.04
C THR A 223 -11.52 -22.39 -13.45
N MET A 224 -10.92 -21.56 -14.31
CA MET A 224 -9.99 -20.51 -13.93
C MET A 224 -10.21 -19.29 -14.82
N VAL A 225 -10.30 -18.11 -14.22
CA VAL A 225 -10.33 -16.83 -14.94
C VAL A 225 -9.28 -15.93 -14.30
N SER A 226 -8.33 -15.45 -15.09
CA SER A 226 -7.27 -14.54 -14.64
C SER A 226 -7.44 -13.15 -15.24
N TYR A 227 -6.95 -12.15 -14.51
CA TYR A 227 -6.90 -10.76 -14.96
C TYR A 227 -5.68 -10.05 -14.39
N ASP A 228 -5.21 -9.03 -15.10
CA ASP A 228 -4.15 -8.13 -14.62
C ASP A 228 -4.75 -7.01 -13.78
N ALA A 229 -4.01 -6.54 -12.78
CA ALA A 229 -4.38 -5.36 -12.02
C ALA A 229 -4.29 -4.10 -12.91
N THR A 230 -5.19 -3.15 -12.68
CA THR A 230 -5.08 -1.84 -13.34
C THR A 230 -4.02 -1.01 -12.62
N ALA A 231 -2.92 -0.73 -13.30
CA ALA A 231 -1.81 0.03 -12.77
C ALA A 231 -1.97 1.53 -13.00
N ILE A 232 -1.71 2.32 -11.97
CA ILE A 232 -1.81 3.78 -11.98
C ILE A 232 -0.45 4.39 -11.63
N ASN A 233 -0.01 5.33 -12.46
CA ASN A 233 1.21 6.12 -12.28
C ASN A 233 0.89 7.56 -11.91
N GLY A 234 1.87 8.22 -11.28
CA GLY A 234 1.76 9.64 -10.89
C GLY A 234 0.70 9.87 -9.82
N PHE A 235 0.40 8.83 -9.03
CA PHE A 235 -0.52 8.89 -7.90
C PHE A 235 0.07 9.73 -6.77
N ALA A 236 1.36 9.54 -6.48
CA ALA A 236 2.09 10.29 -5.45
C ALA A 236 3.46 10.77 -5.96
N THR A 237 3.85 11.98 -5.55
CA THR A 237 5.20 12.55 -5.79
C THR A 237 6.00 12.72 -4.51
N ASP A 238 5.33 12.54 -3.38
CA ASP A 238 5.84 12.70 -2.04
C ASP A 238 5.29 11.54 -1.21
N VAL A 239 5.91 11.30 -0.08
CA VAL A 239 5.40 10.35 0.90
C VAL A 239 4.24 11.01 1.66
N PHE A 240 3.09 10.35 1.77
CA PHE A 240 1.92 10.86 2.50
C PHE A 240 1.73 10.10 3.80
N ALA A 241 1.64 10.81 4.92
CA ALA A 241 1.45 10.19 6.24
C ALA A 241 0.13 9.41 6.38
N ASP A 242 -0.89 9.75 5.59
CA ASP A 242 -2.19 9.05 5.60
C ASP A 242 -2.15 7.74 4.78
N ASP A 243 -1.13 7.56 3.94
CA ASP A 243 -0.91 6.37 3.11
C ASP A 243 0.08 5.38 3.76
N ILE A 244 0.63 5.74 4.93
CA ILE A 244 1.58 4.94 5.73
C ILE A 244 0.81 4.31 6.87
#